data_AF-A0AAD4DSQ8-F1
#
_entry.id   AF-A0AAD4DSQ8-F1
#
_cell.length_a   1.000
_cell.length_b   1.000
_cell.length_c   1.000
_cell.angle_alpha   90.00
_cell.angle_beta   90.00
_cell.angle_gamma   90.00
#
_symmetry.space_group_name_H-M   'P 1'
#
loop_
_entity.id
_entity.type
_entity.pdbx_description
1 polymer ?
#
loop_
_entity_poly.entity_id
_entity_poly.type
_entity_poly.pdbx_seq_one_letter_code
_entity_poly.pdbx_strand_id
1 'polypeptide(L)'
;MDPNNAIRPDYTLPEFQGERQQLIDEGLTEQQATRSLTALWNFNNNAEKVRWTARQVLLEEARQRAEEDEAQRLQDLKDEEEATRLEDRKKNKNKYAPIKRGKVPSDPTILPAQYATRRLKAGDYCELHYFTNKGLDEAKVATLIAEPDALVMLPAADGVHSWVPAAAVKDPKAAPVTKDENLTWEEFNEVAPRIISFMKVHDWPDDRVSMHIQFWMALQAHRWRHAPDVLKQKALLLYQSQQRRRWHLTVGTAQGWSLEEINQDLLFEAREELFNEKRDKETAFAVQVSHSSLRSLVKLERSSYPCAFAPSFPPFVYPFLSF
;
A
#
# COMPACT_ATOMS: atom_id res chain seq x y z
N MET A 1 42.76 -57.06 -8.06
CA MET A 1 43.69 -57.22 -9.20
C MET A 1 42.88 -57.50 -10.44
N ASP A 2 43.32 -57.01 -11.59
CA ASP A 2 42.66 -57.27 -12.88
C ASP A 2 43.04 -58.69 -13.38
N PRO A 3 42.08 -59.62 -13.50
CA PRO A 3 42.35 -60.99 -13.97
C PRO A 3 42.81 -61.03 -15.44
N ASN A 4 42.68 -59.94 -16.20
CA ASN A 4 43.28 -59.83 -17.53
C ASN A 4 44.81 -59.78 -17.49
N ASN A 5 45.39 -59.36 -16.37
CA ASN A 5 46.84 -59.28 -16.17
C ASN A 5 47.39 -60.48 -15.39
N ALA A 6 46.58 -61.49 -15.09
CA ALA A 6 47.02 -62.69 -14.40
C ALA A 6 47.86 -63.58 -15.32
N ILE A 7 49.09 -63.87 -14.90
CA ILE A 7 50.01 -64.77 -15.61
C ILE A 7 49.70 -66.21 -15.16
N ARG A 8 49.57 -67.11 -16.13
CA ARG A 8 49.36 -68.54 -15.85
C ARG A 8 50.61 -69.14 -15.19
N PRO A 9 50.49 -69.79 -14.01
CA PRO A 9 51.60 -70.51 -13.42
C PRO A 9 52.10 -71.64 -14.32
N ASP A 10 53.40 -71.90 -14.33
CA ASP A 10 53.98 -73.05 -15.01
C ASP A 10 53.92 -74.28 -14.11
N TYR A 11 52.86 -75.07 -14.28
CA TYR A 11 52.61 -76.28 -13.51
C TYR A 11 53.60 -77.42 -13.78
N THR A 12 54.64 -77.23 -14.61
CA THR A 12 55.74 -78.18 -14.77
C THR A 12 56.87 -77.97 -13.74
N LEU A 13 56.89 -76.81 -13.07
CA LEU A 13 57.93 -76.48 -12.10
C LEU A 13 57.84 -77.37 -10.83
N PRO A 14 58.97 -77.58 -10.12
CA PRO A 14 59.03 -78.43 -8.91
C PRO A 14 58.11 -77.97 -7.78
N GLU A 15 57.85 -76.68 -7.70
CA GLU A 15 56.97 -76.06 -6.70
C GLU A 15 55.52 -76.55 -6.74
N PHE A 16 55.04 -77.03 -7.90
CA PHE A 16 53.69 -77.61 -8.05
C PHE A 16 53.65 -79.14 -7.98
N GLN A 17 54.76 -79.77 -7.55
CA GLN A 17 54.85 -81.24 -7.49
C GLN A 17 53.83 -81.84 -6.51
N GLY A 18 53.54 -81.14 -5.40
CA GLY A 18 52.57 -81.60 -4.41
C GLY A 18 51.15 -81.71 -4.97
N GLU A 19 50.69 -80.70 -5.71
CA GLU A 19 49.37 -80.70 -6.35
C GLU A 19 49.29 -81.69 -7.51
N ARG A 20 50.40 -81.89 -8.25
CA ARG A 20 50.47 -82.94 -9.28
C ARG A 20 50.39 -84.33 -8.67
N GLN A 21 51.07 -84.59 -7.55
CA GLN A 21 51.12 -85.90 -6.90
C GLN A 21 49.73 -86.35 -6.42
N GLN A 22 48.92 -85.44 -5.88
CA GLN A 22 47.55 -85.74 -5.47
C GLN A 22 46.69 -86.26 -6.63
N LEU A 23 46.82 -85.66 -7.81
CA LEU A 23 46.11 -86.12 -9.02
C LEU A 23 46.67 -87.44 -9.55
N ILE A 24 47.98 -87.68 -9.39
CA ILE A 24 48.63 -88.93 -9.78
C ILE A 24 48.17 -90.09 -8.89
N ASP A 25 48.04 -89.86 -7.57
CA ASP A 25 47.55 -90.85 -6.61
C ASP A 25 46.09 -91.25 -6.89
N GLU A 26 45.32 -90.38 -7.55
CA GLU A 26 43.96 -90.64 -8.06
C GLU A 26 43.94 -91.35 -9.44
N GLY A 27 45.11 -91.72 -9.97
CA GLY A 27 45.25 -92.54 -11.18
C GLY A 27 45.54 -91.78 -12.48
N LEU A 28 45.88 -90.48 -12.41
CA LEU A 28 46.28 -89.69 -13.58
C LEU A 28 47.79 -89.82 -13.87
N THR A 29 48.18 -89.75 -15.13
CA THR A 29 49.60 -89.59 -15.50
C THR A 29 50.07 -88.16 -15.21
N GLU A 30 51.38 -87.95 -15.01
CA GLU A 30 51.96 -86.62 -14.74
C GLU A 30 51.60 -85.56 -15.79
N GLN A 31 51.52 -85.97 -17.06
CA GLN A 31 51.07 -85.11 -18.15
C GLN A 31 49.58 -84.75 -18.03
N GLN A 32 48.74 -85.71 -17.60
CA GLN A 32 47.31 -85.47 -17.37
C GLN A 32 47.10 -84.58 -16.14
N ALA A 33 47.85 -84.77 -15.05
CA ALA A 33 47.80 -83.92 -13.86
C ALA A 33 48.13 -82.45 -14.20
N THR A 34 49.22 -82.21 -14.93
CA THR A 34 49.62 -80.86 -15.41
C THR A 34 48.54 -80.23 -16.30
N ARG A 35 47.95 -81.02 -17.21
CA ARG A 35 46.85 -80.57 -18.09
C ARG A 35 45.60 -80.22 -17.30
N SER A 36 45.25 -81.01 -16.28
CA SER A 36 44.10 -80.77 -15.40
C SER A 36 44.27 -79.48 -14.58
N LEU A 37 45.44 -79.25 -13.99
CA LEU A 37 45.74 -78.01 -13.26
C LEU A 37 45.71 -76.77 -14.18
N THR A 38 46.25 -76.91 -15.39
CA THR A 38 46.20 -75.87 -16.43
C THR A 38 44.76 -75.56 -16.84
N ALA A 39 43.93 -76.59 -17.03
CA ALA A 39 42.52 -76.43 -17.41
C ALA A 39 41.72 -75.77 -16.28
N LEU A 40 41.95 -76.17 -15.02
CA LEU A 40 41.31 -75.58 -13.85
C LEU A 40 41.66 -74.10 -13.69
N TRP A 41 42.95 -73.74 -13.86
CA TRP A 41 43.37 -72.34 -13.82
C TRP A 41 42.71 -71.52 -14.93
N ASN A 42 42.68 -72.03 -16.17
CA ASN A 42 42.02 -71.34 -17.28
C ASN A 42 40.52 -71.15 -17.02
N PHE A 43 39.85 -72.16 -16.47
CA PHE A 43 38.43 -72.08 -16.11
C PHE A 43 38.18 -71.00 -15.06
N ASN A 44 38.95 -71.00 -13.97
CA ASN A 44 38.81 -70.02 -12.89
C ASN A 44 39.17 -68.60 -13.36
N ASN A 45 40.28 -68.44 -14.08
CA ASN A 45 40.68 -67.14 -14.61
C ASN A 45 39.65 -66.59 -15.61
N ASN A 46 39.09 -67.43 -16.47
CA ASN A 46 38.01 -67.02 -17.38
C ASN A 46 36.74 -66.62 -16.62
N ALA A 47 36.35 -67.37 -15.59
CA ALA A 47 35.22 -67.02 -14.73
C ALA A 47 35.46 -65.68 -14.00
N GLU A 48 36.68 -65.42 -13.53
CA GLU A 48 37.07 -64.16 -12.91
C GLU A 48 37.06 -62.99 -13.89
N LYS A 49 37.53 -63.18 -15.14
CA LYS A 49 37.43 -62.17 -16.21
C LYS A 49 35.99 -61.79 -16.52
N VAL A 50 35.07 -62.77 -16.57
CA VAL A 50 33.63 -62.51 -16.76
C VAL A 50 33.08 -61.69 -15.59
N ARG A 51 33.36 -62.09 -14.34
CA ARG A 51 32.93 -61.34 -13.14
C ARG A 51 33.54 -59.94 -13.09
N TRP A 52 34.78 -59.78 -13.50
CA TRP A 52 35.47 -58.50 -13.58
C TRP A 52 34.80 -57.58 -14.60
N THR A 53 34.54 -58.08 -15.81
CA THR A 53 33.85 -57.34 -16.87
C THR A 53 32.46 -56.91 -16.42
N ALA A 54 31.69 -57.82 -15.81
CA ALA A 54 30.37 -57.49 -15.25
C ALA A 54 30.44 -56.40 -14.17
N ARG A 55 31.45 -56.40 -13.30
CA ARG A 55 31.66 -55.33 -12.31
C ARG A 55 31.99 -53.99 -12.97
N GLN A 56 32.79 -53.99 -14.04
CA GLN A 56 33.14 -52.75 -14.74
C GLN A 56 31.91 -52.14 -15.42
N VAL A 57 31.06 -52.96 -16.06
CA VAL A 57 29.80 -52.49 -16.65
C VAL A 57 28.88 -51.88 -15.59
N LEU A 58 28.69 -52.56 -14.44
CA LEU A 58 27.86 -52.02 -13.36
C LEU A 58 28.41 -50.71 -12.77
N LEU A 59 29.74 -50.59 -12.64
CA LEU A 59 30.38 -49.38 -12.14
C LEU A 59 30.23 -48.22 -13.11
N GLU A 60 30.34 -48.49 -14.41
CA GLU A 60 30.14 -47.48 -15.47
C GLU A 60 28.67 -47.04 -15.55
N GLU A 61 27.71 -47.97 -15.51
CA GLU A 61 26.28 -47.64 -15.45
C GLU A 61 25.94 -46.83 -14.19
N ALA A 62 26.54 -47.15 -13.04
CA ALA A 62 26.34 -46.40 -11.81
C ALA A 62 26.93 -44.98 -11.90
N ARG A 63 28.07 -44.80 -12.58
CA ARG A 63 28.65 -43.48 -12.86
C ARG A 63 27.75 -42.66 -13.78
N GLN A 64 27.29 -43.25 -14.87
CA GLN A 64 26.40 -42.58 -15.82
C GLN A 64 25.09 -42.14 -15.14
N ARG A 65 24.46 -43.01 -14.34
CA ARG A 65 23.26 -42.62 -13.57
C ARG A 65 23.54 -41.50 -12.57
N ALA A 66 24.69 -41.52 -11.90
CA ALA A 66 25.05 -40.45 -10.97
C ALA A 66 25.25 -39.10 -11.67
N GLU A 67 25.88 -39.10 -12.86
CA GLU A 67 26.05 -37.91 -13.69
C GLU A 67 24.70 -37.39 -14.22
N GLU A 68 23.81 -38.28 -14.66
CA GLU A 68 22.45 -37.95 -15.08
C GLU A 68 21.62 -37.35 -13.94
N ASP A 69 21.67 -37.96 -12.75
CA ASP A 69 20.98 -37.46 -11.55
C ASP A 69 21.51 -36.07 -11.13
N GLU A 70 22.82 -35.85 -11.20
CA GLU A 70 23.42 -34.53 -10.90
C GLU A 70 23.02 -33.48 -11.94
N ALA A 71 23.05 -33.84 -13.24
CA ALA A 71 22.59 -32.97 -14.30
C ALA A 71 21.11 -32.61 -14.15
N GLN A 72 20.27 -33.57 -13.78
CA GLN A 72 18.85 -33.35 -13.52
C GLN A 72 18.64 -32.41 -12.33
N ARG A 73 19.34 -32.63 -11.20
CA ARG A 73 19.28 -31.74 -10.04
C ARG A 73 19.70 -30.31 -10.37
N LEU A 74 20.76 -30.15 -11.16
CA LEU A 74 21.22 -28.83 -11.61
C LEU A 74 20.20 -28.16 -12.53
N GLN A 75 19.50 -28.92 -13.36
CA GLN A 75 18.43 -28.41 -14.21
C GLN A 75 17.21 -28.00 -13.37
N ASP A 76 16.77 -28.84 -12.44
CA ASP A 76 15.64 -28.55 -11.55
C ASP A 76 15.89 -27.27 -10.72
N LEU A 77 17.11 -27.07 -10.21
CA LEU A 77 17.49 -25.85 -9.50
C LEU A 77 17.41 -24.60 -10.40
N LYS A 78 17.80 -24.70 -11.66
CA LYS A 78 17.69 -23.58 -12.62
C LYS A 78 16.23 -23.26 -12.94
N ASP A 79 15.43 -24.31 -13.15
CA ASP A 79 14.01 -24.17 -13.45
C ASP A 79 13.25 -23.59 -12.25
N GLU A 80 13.60 -23.97 -11.02
CA GLU A 80 13.05 -23.40 -9.79
C GLU A 80 13.45 -21.92 -9.61
N GLU A 81 14.71 -21.57 -9.88
CA GLU A 81 15.17 -20.18 -9.84
C GLU A 81 14.44 -19.33 -10.89
N GLU A 82 14.31 -19.83 -12.12
CA GLU A 82 13.59 -19.14 -13.19
C GLU A 82 12.09 -18.98 -12.88
N ALA A 83 11.45 -20.02 -12.35
CA ALA A 83 10.07 -19.96 -11.88
C ALA A 83 9.91 -18.90 -10.78
N THR A 84 10.84 -18.83 -9.83
CA THR A 84 10.85 -17.82 -8.77
C THR A 84 10.99 -16.41 -9.34
N ARG A 85 11.89 -16.20 -10.32
CA ARG A 85 12.04 -14.89 -11.00
C ARG A 85 10.79 -14.49 -11.78
N LEU A 86 10.16 -15.45 -12.46
CA LEU A 86 8.95 -15.20 -13.23
C LEU A 86 7.78 -14.87 -12.31
N GLU A 87 7.67 -15.56 -11.18
CA GLU A 87 6.68 -15.28 -10.16
C GLU A 87 6.90 -13.89 -9.53
N ASP A 88 8.15 -13.53 -9.21
CA ASP A 88 8.50 -12.19 -8.71
C ASP A 88 8.12 -11.11 -9.74
N ARG A 89 8.41 -11.33 -11.03
CA ARG A 89 7.98 -10.43 -12.11
C ARG A 89 6.47 -10.28 -12.22
N LYS A 90 5.74 -11.38 -12.02
CA LYS A 90 4.26 -11.40 -12.08
C LYS A 90 3.64 -10.67 -10.88
N LYS A 91 4.20 -10.85 -9.68
CA LYS A 91 3.76 -10.19 -8.44
C LYS A 91 4.15 -8.71 -8.43
N ASN A 92 5.37 -8.39 -8.84
CA ASN A 92 5.98 -7.06 -8.75
C ASN A 92 6.04 -6.34 -10.11
N LYS A 93 4.92 -6.30 -10.84
CA LYS A 93 4.85 -5.69 -12.18
C LYS A 93 5.43 -4.28 -12.25
N ASN A 94 5.22 -3.46 -11.22
CA ASN A 94 5.72 -2.07 -11.16
C ASN A 94 7.24 -2.00 -11.05
N LYS A 95 7.89 -2.92 -10.31
CA LYS A 95 9.36 -2.99 -10.16
C LYS A 95 10.05 -3.32 -11.48
N TYR A 96 9.38 -4.11 -12.33
CA TYR A 96 9.90 -4.58 -13.61
C TYR A 96 9.34 -3.83 -14.82
N ALA A 97 8.51 -2.82 -14.61
CA ALA A 97 7.98 -1.99 -15.68
C ALA A 97 9.13 -1.26 -16.39
N PRO A 98 9.20 -1.27 -17.73
CA PRO A 98 10.23 -0.54 -18.46
C PRO A 98 10.21 0.96 -18.12
N ILE A 99 11.35 1.48 -17.66
CA ILE A 99 11.50 2.92 -17.41
C ILE A 99 11.55 3.62 -18.77
N LYS A 100 10.55 4.46 -19.05
CA LYS A 100 10.53 5.28 -20.28
C LYS A 100 11.76 6.19 -20.28
N ARG A 101 12.62 6.06 -21.30
CA ARG A 101 13.76 6.97 -21.53
C ARG A 101 13.25 8.31 -22.06
N GLY A 102 12.70 9.13 -21.17
CA GLY A 102 12.31 10.50 -21.42
C GLY A 102 13.29 11.50 -20.80
N LYS A 103 13.17 12.78 -21.17
CA LYS A 103 13.85 13.84 -20.43
C LYS A 103 13.27 13.87 -19.00
N VAL A 104 14.14 14.11 -18.02
CA VAL A 104 13.69 14.40 -16.64
C VAL A 104 12.73 15.59 -16.71
N PRO A 105 11.53 15.51 -16.11
CA PRO A 105 10.64 16.66 -16.05
C PRO A 105 11.35 17.87 -15.44
N SER A 106 11.29 19.01 -16.12
CA SER A 106 11.89 20.25 -15.60
C SER A 106 11.13 20.79 -14.39
N ASP A 107 9.84 20.46 -14.29
CA ASP A 107 8.98 20.87 -13.19
C ASP A 107 8.97 19.83 -12.06
N PRO A 108 8.94 20.27 -10.80
CA PRO A 108 8.82 19.36 -9.67
C PRO A 108 7.52 18.55 -9.77
N THR A 109 7.62 17.23 -9.57
CA THR A 109 6.45 16.36 -9.54
C THR A 109 5.58 16.71 -8.34
N ILE A 110 4.39 17.24 -8.60
CA ILE A 110 3.39 17.54 -7.58
C ILE A 110 2.72 16.23 -7.18
N LEU A 111 2.95 15.78 -5.94
CA LEU A 111 2.35 14.56 -5.38
C LEU A 111 1.39 14.94 -4.24
N PRO A 112 0.08 15.05 -4.52
CA PRO A 112 -0.93 15.21 -3.47
C PRO A 112 -0.98 14.02 -2.53
N ALA A 113 -1.68 14.17 -1.41
CA ALA A 113 -1.95 13.06 -0.49
C ALA A 113 -2.56 11.86 -1.24
N GLN A 114 -2.17 10.64 -0.87
CA GLN A 114 -2.65 9.41 -1.50
C GLN A 114 -4.18 9.28 -1.41
N TYR A 115 -4.77 9.70 -0.28
CA TYR A 115 -6.22 9.85 -0.12
C TYR A 115 -6.84 10.72 -1.24
N ALA A 116 -6.32 11.93 -1.45
CA ALA A 116 -6.83 12.87 -2.45
C ALA A 116 -6.66 12.33 -3.88
N THR A 117 -5.52 11.70 -4.16
CA THR A 117 -5.24 11.02 -5.42
C THR A 117 -6.27 9.94 -5.72
N ARG A 118 -6.62 9.10 -4.73
CA ARG A 118 -7.62 8.04 -4.90
C ARG A 118 -9.02 8.61 -5.16
N ARG A 119 -9.43 9.62 -4.39
CA ARG A 119 -10.73 10.28 -4.54
C ARG A 119 -10.89 10.89 -5.92
N LEU A 120 -9.90 11.66 -6.39
CA LEU A 120 -9.97 12.23 -7.73
C LEU A 120 -9.90 11.17 -8.84
N LYS A 121 -9.11 10.09 -8.70
CA LYS A 121 -9.13 8.99 -9.67
C LYS A 121 -10.50 8.33 -9.77
N ALA A 122 -11.24 8.24 -8.67
CA ALA A 122 -12.60 7.69 -8.65
C ALA A 122 -13.67 8.66 -9.19
N GLY A 123 -13.32 9.92 -9.46
CA GLY A 123 -14.32 10.95 -9.78
C GLY A 123 -15.04 11.51 -8.56
N ASP A 124 -14.59 11.17 -7.35
CA ASP A 124 -15.23 11.55 -6.10
C ASP A 124 -14.88 12.97 -5.67
N TYR A 125 -15.71 13.55 -4.80
CA TYR A 125 -15.40 14.80 -4.13
C TYR A 125 -14.13 14.67 -3.28
N CYS A 126 -13.22 15.62 -3.47
CA CYS A 126 -12.03 15.83 -2.65
C CYS A 126 -11.91 17.33 -2.33
N GLU A 127 -11.56 17.63 -1.08
CA GLU A 127 -11.25 18.99 -0.65
C GLU A 127 -10.05 19.54 -1.43
N LEU A 128 -10.13 20.82 -1.78
CA LEU A 128 -9.10 21.52 -2.54
C LEU A 128 -7.81 21.73 -1.73
N HIS A 129 -7.90 21.75 -0.39
CA HIS A 129 -6.75 21.89 0.51
C HIS A 129 -5.60 20.94 0.17
N TYR A 130 -5.89 19.69 -0.20
CA TYR A 130 -4.87 18.68 -0.53
C TYR A 130 -3.98 19.04 -1.74
N PHE A 131 -4.37 20.05 -2.52
CA PHE A 131 -3.66 20.51 -3.70
C PHE A 131 -3.06 21.91 -3.52
N THR A 132 -3.28 22.54 -2.37
CA THR A 132 -2.61 23.80 -1.99
C THR A 132 -1.13 23.54 -1.73
N ASN A 133 -0.27 24.57 -1.80
CA ASN A 133 1.14 24.39 -1.40
C ASN A 133 1.29 23.77 -0.01
N LYS A 134 0.46 24.24 0.95
CA LYS A 134 0.41 23.71 2.31
C LYS A 134 0.04 22.21 2.34
N GLY A 135 -1.05 21.83 1.68
CA GLY A 135 -1.49 20.43 1.63
C GLY A 135 -0.51 19.50 0.90
N LEU A 136 0.21 20.00 -0.10
CA LEU A 136 1.26 19.26 -0.78
C LEU A 136 2.48 19.04 0.12
N ASP A 137 2.89 20.04 0.90
CA ASP A 137 4.01 19.88 1.84
C ASP A 137 3.64 18.95 3.00
N GLU A 138 2.41 19.04 3.51
CA GLU A 138 1.85 18.08 4.47
C GLU A 138 1.88 16.64 3.92
N ALA A 139 1.49 16.46 2.64
CA ALA A 139 1.50 15.15 1.99
C ALA A 139 2.92 14.58 1.80
N LYS A 140 3.90 15.43 1.47
CA LYS A 140 5.31 15.01 1.38
C LYS A 140 5.82 14.51 2.73
N VAL A 141 5.56 15.25 3.80
CA VAL A 141 5.96 14.85 5.16
C VAL A 141 5.28 13.54 5.56
N ALA A 142 3.98 13.41 5.33
CA ALA A 142 3.24 12.18 5.63
C ALA A 142 3.80 10.98 4.86
N THR A 143 4.21 11.15 3.60
CA THR A 143 4.80 10.08 2.78
C THR A 143 6.16 9.62 3.32
N LEU A 144 6.95 10.53 3.90
CA LEU A 144 8.26 10.20 4.47
C LEU A 144 8.17 9.48 5.83
N ILE A 145 7.08 9.70 6.57
CA ILE A 145 6.90 9.16 7.93
C ILE A 145 6.05 7.88 7.93
N ALA A 146 5.17 7.71 6.96
CA ALA A 146 4.25 6.57 6.91
C ALA A 146 4.99 5.24 6.76
N GLU A 147 4.72 4.29 7.67
CA GLU A 147 5.09 2.90 7.47
C GLU A 147 4.27 2.31 6.30
N PRO A 148 4.93 1.76 5.26
CA PRO A 148 4.26 1.36 4.02
C PRO A 148 3.24 0.23 4.22
N ASP A 149 3.45 -0.61 5.23
CA ASP A 149 2.63 -1.79 5.52
C ASP A 149 1.62 -1.57 6.66
N ALA A 150 1.54 -0.36 7.22
CA ALA A 150 0.54 -0.05 8.22
C ALA A 150 -0.86 -0.14 7.61
N LEU A 151 -1.73 -0.97 8.20
CA LEU A 151 -3.13 -1.09 7.80
C LEU A 151 -4.04 -0.48 8.87
N VAL A 152 -5.04 0.25 8.43
CA VAL A 152 -6.11 0.78 9.27
C VAL A 152 -7.37 -0.01 8.99
N MET A 153 -8.00 -0.48 10.07
CA MET A 153 -9.27 -1.18 10.01
C MET A 153 -10.41 -0.15 9.94
N LEU A 154 -11.17 -0.17 8.85
CA LEU A 154 -12.33 0.69 8.64
C LEU A 154 -13.62 -0.15 8.65
N PRO A 155 -14.67 0.28 9.37
CA PRO A 155 -15.98 -0.36 9.28
C PRO A 155 -16.55 -0.19 7.86
N ALA A 156 -16.86 -1.30 7.19
CA ALA A 156 -17.58 -1.26 5.91
C ALA A 156 -19.10 -1.26 6.14
N ALA A 157 -19.85 -0.88 5.10
CA ALA A 157 -21.30 -0.68 5.15
C ALA A 157 -22.10 -1.95 5.44
N ASP A 158 -21.50 -3.12 5.24
CA ASP A 158 -22.07 -4.45 5.49
C ASP A 158 -21.77 -5.00 6.90
N GLY A 159 -21.09 -4.21 7.75
CA GLY A 159 -20.65 -4.64 9.08
C GLY A 159 -19.36 -5.46 9.08
N VAL A 160 -18.76 -5.72 7.91
CA VAL A 160 -17.46 -6.36 7.81
C VAL A 160 -16.36 -5.30 7.89
N HIS A 161 -15.29 -5.58 8.64
CA HIS A 161 -14.17 -4.65 8.72
C HIS A 161 -13.26 -4.80 7.50
N SER A 162 -12.95 -3.68 6.84
CA SER A 162 -12.02 -3.61 5.72
C SER A 162 -10.65 -3.13 6.22
N TRP A 163 -9.58 -3.82 5.79
CA TRP A 163 -8.21 -3.38 6.05
C TRP A 163 -7.72 -2.56 4.87
N VAL A 164 -7.41 -1.30 5.11
CA VAL A 164 -6.97 -0.36 4.08
C VAL A 164 -5.60 0.17 4.48
N PRO A 165 -4.64 0.32 3.55
CA PRO A 165 -3.36 0.94 3.88
C PRO A 165 -3.55 2.28 4.60
N ALA A 166 -2.80 2.54 5.67
CA ALA A 166 -2.94 3.74 6.48
C ALA A 166 -2.81 5.02 5.65
N ALA A 167 -1.88 5.02 4.69
CA ALA A 167 -1.68 6.11 3.73
C ALA A 167 -2.91 6.39 2.84
N ALA A 168 -3.83 5.44 2.71
CA ALA A 168 -5.07 5.60 1.94
C ALA A 168 -6.16 6.37 2.69
N VAL A 169 -6.08 6.38 4.02
CA VAL A 169 -7.10 6.93 4.89
C VAL A 169 -6.73 8.37 5.21
N LYS A 170 -7.75 9.23 5.32
CA LYS A 170 -7.55 10.57 5.86
C LYS A 170 -6.97 10.44 7.28
N ASP A 171 -5.76 10.92 7.49
CA ASP A 171 -5.11 10.85 8.80
C ASP A 171 -5.92 11.71 9.81
N PRO A 172 -6.53 11.11 10.84
CA PRO A 172 -7.29 11.85 11.84
C PRO A 172 -6.40 12.69 12.77
N LYS A 173 -5.07 12.45 12.79
CA LYS A 173 -4.10 13.22 13.56
C LYS A 173 -3.41 14.31 12.74
N ALA A 174 -3.62 14.35 11.43
CA ALA A 174 -3.07 15.40 10.58
C ALA A 174 -3.69 16.76 10.91
N ALA A 175 -2.98 17.82 10.52
CA ALA A 175 -3.49 19.18 10.63
C ALA A 175 -4.89 19.29 10.03
N PRO A 176 -5.78 20.11 10.62
CA PRO A 176 -7.15 20.24 10.15
C PRO A 176 -7.17 20.71 8.70
N VAL A 177 -7.79 19.89 7.84
CA VAL A 177 -7.98 20.18 6.41
C VAL A 177 -8.82 21.43 6.26
N THR A 178 -8.31 22.44 5.56
CA THR A 178 -9.07 23.66 5.26
C THR A 178 -10.24 23.31 4.34
N LYS A 179 -11.45 23.67 4.72
CA LYS A 179 -12.62 23.49 3.84
C LYS A 179 -12.53 24.43 2.65
N ASP A 180 -13.03 24.01 1.50
CA ASP A 180 -13.02 24.78 0.24
C ASP A 180 -13.56 26.23 0.41
N GLU A 181 -14.63 26.42 1.18
CA GLU A 181 -15.21 27.74 1.50
C GLU A 181 -14.29 28.66 2.32
N ASN A 182 -13.29 28.10 2.99
CA ASN A 182 -12.37 28.80 3.88
C ASN A 182 -10.98 29.00 3.26
N LEU A 183 -10.78 28.61 2.00
CA LEU A 183 -9.53 28.87 1.29
C LEU A 183 -9.37 30.38 1.05
N THR A 184 -8.13 30.82 0.90
CA THR A 184 -7.86 32.14 0.33
C THR A 184 -8.04 32.11 -1.19
N TRP A 185 -8.18 33.28 -1.81
CA TRP A 185 -8.23 33.37 -3.27
C TRP A 185 -6.92 32.98 -3.92
N GLU A 186 -5.81 33.24 -3.26
CA GLU A 186 -4.47 32.84 -3.70
C GLU A 186 -4.37 31.31 -3.71
N GLU A 187 -4.77 30.65 -2.61
CA GLU A 187 -4.82 29.19 -2.53
C GLU A 187 -5.76 28.59 -3.60
N PHE A 188 -6.94 29.18 -3.79
CA PHE A 188 -7.87 28.74 -4.82
C PHE A 188 -7.25 28.85 -6.24
N ASN A 189 -6.59 29.96 -6.54
CA ASN A 189 -5.93 30.19 -7.83
C ASN A 189 -4.74 29.24 -8.07
N GLU A 190 -4.05 28.81 -7.01
CA GLU A 190 -3.01 27.77 -7.10
C GLU A 190 -3.63 26.39 -7.39
N VAL A 191 -4.72 26.07 -6.71
CA VAL A 191 -5.33 24.73 -6.73
C VAL A 191 -6.09 24.47 -8.03
N ALA A 192 -6.85 25.44 -8.52
CA ALA A 192 -7.68 25.28 -9.72
C ALA A 192 -6.90 24.67 -10.92
N PRO A 193 -5.78 25.25 -11.40
CA PRO A 193 -5.03 24.65 -12.51
C PRO A 193 -4.43 23.28 -12.18
N ARG A 194 -4.08 23.01 -10.90
CA ARG A 194 -3.54 21.72 -10.47
C ARG A 194 -4.59 20.62 -10.56
N ILE A 195 -5.82 20.87 -10.11
CA ILE A 195 -6.90 19.90 -10.22
C ILE A 195 -7.23 19.64 -11.69
N ILE A 196 -7.30 20.67 -12.54
CA ILE A 196 -7.55 20.48 -13.98
C ILE A 196 -6.47 19.59 -14.61
N SER A 197 -5.19 19.84 -14.30
CA SER A 197 -4.09 19.00 -14.75
C SER A 197 -4.25 17.55 -14.25
N PHE A 198 -4.63 17.38 -12.99
CA PHE A 198 -4.85 16.08 -12.38
C PHE A 198 -6.00 15.30 -13.03
N MET A 199 -7.13 15.96 -13.31
CA MET A 199 -8.27 15.38 -14.02
C MET A 199 -7.84 14.87 -15.41
N LYS A 200 -7.05 15.65 -16.15
CA LYS A 200 -6.52 15.25 -17.47
C LYS A 200 -5.58 14.05 -17.38
N VAL A 201 -4.67 14.03 -16.41
CA VAL A 201 -3.71 12.93 -16.21
C VAL A 201 -4.40 11.62 -15.78
N HIS A 202 -5.60 11.71 -15.22
CA HIS A 202 -6.39 10.56 -14.79
C HIS A 202 -7.64 10.31 -15.66
N ASP A 203 -7.56 10.71 -16.93
CA ASP A 203 -8.52 10.34 -17.96
C ASP A 203 -9.98 10.67 -17.60
N TRP A 204 -10.19 11.79 -16.88
CA TRP A 204 -11.54 12.30 -16.69
C TRP A 204 -12.15 12.65 -18.05
N PRO A 205 -13.47 12.40 -18.25
CA PRO A 205 -14.17 12.80 -19.45
C PRO A 205 -13.95 14.28 -19.81
N ASP A 206 -13.64 14.56 -21.07
CA ASP A 206 -13.26 15.90 -21.56
C ASP A 206 -14.36 16.96 -21.31
N ASP A 207 -15.63 16.55 -21.36
CA ASP A 207 -16.77 17.40 -21.01
C ASP A 207 -16.72 17.85 -19.55
N ARG A 208 -16.41 16.94 -18.61
CA ARG A 208 -16.26 17.26 -17.18
C ARG A 208 -15.05 18.15 -16.91
N VAL A 209 -13.95 17.94 -17.63
CA VAL A 209 -12.75 18.78 -17.53
C VAL A 209 -13.06 20.19 -18.02
N SER A 210 -13.66 20.30 -19.20
CA SER A 210 -14.10 21.57 -19.80
C SER A 210 -15.07 22.34 -18.90
N MET A 211 -16.03 21.62 -18.30
CA MET A 211 -17.01 22.17 -17.37
C MET A 211 -16.34 22.80 -16.13
N HIS A 212 -15.36 22.12 -15.52
CA HIS A 212 -14.62 22.66 -14.37
C HIS A 212 -13.73 23.85 -14.75
N ILE A 213 -13.10 23.80 -15.92
CA ILE A 213 -12.31 24.92 -16.46
C ILE A 213 -13.19 26.16 -16.57
N GLN A 214 -14.33 26.05 -17.25
CA GLN A 214 -15.27 27.15 -17.44
C GLN A 214 -15.84 27.66 -16.11
N PHE A 215 -16.26 26.76 -15.22
CA PHE A 215 -16.76 27.12 -13.90
C PHE A 215 -15.76 27.96 -13.10
N TRP A 216 -14.51 27.50 -13.00
CA TRP A 216 -13.49 28.23 -12.23
C TRP A 216 -13.05 29.53 -12.91
N MET A 217 -12.99 29.57 -14.24
CA MET A 217 -12.77 30.82 -14.96
C MET A 217 -13.91 31.82 -14.73
N ALA A 218 -15.17 31.38 -14.74
CA ALA A 218 -16.32 32.22 -14.47
C ALA A 218 -16.26 32.83 -13.06
N LEU A 219 -15.85 32.05 -12.05
CA LEU A 219 -15.68 32.55 -10.69
C LEU A 219 -14.55 33.58 -10.58
N GLN A 220 -13.41 33.33 -11.23
CA GLN A 220 -12.26 34.25 -11.22
C GLN A 220 -12.55 35.54 -11.98
N ALA A 221 -13.36 35.49 -13.05
CA ALA A 221 -13.76 36.65 -13.84
C ALA A 221 -15.00 37.37 -13.26
N HIS A 222 -15.65 36.81 -12.24
CA HIS A 222 -16.88 37.38 -11.70
C HIS A 222 -16.62 38.75 -11.06
N ARG A 223 -17.50 39.73 -11.29
CA ARG A 223 -17.37 41.10 -10.75
C ARG A 223 -17.16 41.15 -9.22
N TRP A 224 -17.66 40.17 -8.47
CA TRP A 224 -17.48 40.10 -7.01
C TRP A 224 -16.05 39.75 -6.60
N ARG A 225 -15.26 39.10 -7.47
CA ARG A 225 -13.85 38.81 -7.21
C ARG A 225 -13.03 40.08 -7.05
N HIS A 226 -13.41 41.13 -7.77
CA HIS A 226 -12.74 42.43 -7.79
C HIS A 226 -13.49 43.50 -6.98
N ALA A 227 -14.59 43.13 -6.31
CA ALA A 227 -15.31 44.04 -5.46
C ALA A 227 -14.48 44.35 -4.18
N PRO A 228 -14.54 45.58 -3.65
CA PRO A 228 -13.87 45.92 -2.38
C PRO A 228 -14.49 45.21 -1.17
N ASP A 229 -15.70 44.66 -1.32
CA ASP A 229 -16.42 43.94 -0.28
C ASP A 229 -15.89 42.50 -0.15
N VAL A 230 -15.19 42.23 0.95
CA VAL A 230 -14.63 40.90 1.28
C VAL A 230 -15.73 39.83 1.40
N LEU A 231 -16.95 40.18 1.82
CA LEU A 231 -18.05 39.21 1.90
C LEU A 231 -18.46 38.70 0.51
N LYS A 232 -18.45 39.57 -0.51
CA LYS A 232 -18.74 39.17 -1.90
C LYS A 232 -17.67 38.21 -2.43
N GLN A 233 -16.41 38.46 -2.11
CA GLN A 233 -15.31 37.58 -2.47
C GLN A 233 -15.42 36.22 -1.76
N LYS A 234 -15.79 36.19 -0.47
CA LYS A 234 -16.03 34.95 0.28
C LYS A 234 -17.26 34.18 -0.21
N ALA A 235 -18.32 34.89 -0.60
CA ALA A 235 -19.54 34.27 -1.12
C ALA A 235 -19.28 33.43 -2.38
N LEU A 236 -18.36 33.89 -3.24
CA LEU A 236 -17.93 33.11 -4.40
C LEU A 236 -17.26 31.79 -4.01
N LEU A 237 -16.39 31.77 -2.99
CA LEU A 237 -15.74 30.55 -2.50
C LEU A 237 -16.71 29.60 -1.79
N LEU A 238 -17.67 30.16 -1.05
CA LEU A 238 -18.76 29.37 -0.45
C LEU A 238 -19.66 28.75 -1.53
N TYR A 239 -20.08 29.55 -2.52
CA TYR A 239 -20.87 29.07 -3.65
C TYR A 239 -20.13 27.94 -4.40
N GLN A 240 -18.86 28.16 -4.72
CA GLN A 240 -17.92 27.17 -5.27
C GLN A 240 -17.95 25.84 -4.50
N SER A 241 -17.79 25.89 -3.18
CA SER A 241 -17.71 24.67 -2.37
C SER A 241 -19.04 23.93 -2.34
N GLN A 242 -20.15 24.66 -2.19
CA GLN A 242 -21.49 24.08 -2.16
C GLN A 242 -21.84 23.43 -3.51
N GLN A 243 -21.62 24.13 -4.62
CA GLN A 243 -21.96 23.60 -5.95
C GLN A 243 -21.11 22.38 -6.31
N ARG A 244 -19.80 22.39 -6.04
CA ARG A 244 -18.95 21.21 -6.30
C ARG A 244 -19.37 20.01 -5.46
N ARG A 245 -19.64 20.19 -4.16
CA ARG A 245 -20.11 19.09 -3.30
C ARG A 245 -21.41 18.50 -3.84
N ARG A 246 -22.39 19.34 -4.16
CA ARG A 246 -23.68 18.90 -4.70
C ARG A 246 -23.56 18.22 -6.06
N TRP A 247 -22.70 18.73 -6.94
CA TRP A 247 -22.42 18.13 -8.24
C TRP A 247 -21.84 16.72 -8.09
N HIS A 248 -20.82 16.53 -7.23
CA HIS A 248 -20.25 15.20 -7.01
C HIS A 248 -21.24 14.19 -6.40
N LEU A 249 -22.26 14.65 -5.67
CA LEU A 249 -23.33 13.80 -5.13
C LEU A 249 -24.38 13.42 -6.18
N THR A 250 -24.51 14.20 -7.26
CA THR A 250 -25.59 14.08 -8.25
C THR A 250 -25.09 13.66 -9.63
N VAL A 251 -23.79 13.75 -9.90
CA VAL A 251 -23.18 13.36 -11.16
C VAL A 251 -23.46 11.88 -11.46
N GLY A 252 -23.94 11.59 -12.67
CA GLY A 252 -24.38 10.26 -13.07
C GLY A 252 -25.83 9.92 -12.71
N THR A 253 -26.56 10.82 -12.06
CA THR A 253 -28.01 10.70 -11.83
C THR A 253 -28.79 11.64 -12.76
N ALA A 254 -30.11 11.45 -12.85
CA ALA A 254 -31.01 12.37 -13.57
C ALA A 254 -31.05 13.79 -12.97
N GLN A 255 -30.49 13.98 -11.76
CA GLN A 255 -30.43 15.26 -11.05
C GLN A 255 -29.08 15.96 -11.23
N GLY A 256 -28.15 15.44 -12.05
CA GLY A 256 -26.88 16.11 -12.32
C GLY A 256 -27.04 17.32 -13.24
N TRP A 257 -26.25 18.38 -13.02
CA TRP A 257 -26.24 19.59 -13.86
C TRP A 257 -24.82 20.03 -14.23
N SER A 258 -24.70 20.93 -15.21
CA SER A 258 -23.43 21.57 -15.56
C SER A 258 -23.08 22.68 -14.56
N LEU A 259 -21.81 22.74 -14.14
CA LEU A 259 -21.29 23.81 -13.28
C LEU A 259 -20.88 25.08 -14.04
N GLU A 260 -20.90 25.08 -15.38
CA GLU A 260 -20.31 26.15 -16.20
C GLU A 260 -20.88 27.54 -15.90
N GLU A 261 -22.19 27.61 -15.68
CA GLU A 261 -22.89 28.87 -15.43
C GLU A 261 -23.05 29.15 -13.93
N ILE A 262 -22.72 30.37 -13.52
CA ILE A 262 -22.95 30.83 -12.15
C ILE A 262 -24.43 31.18 -11.98
N ASN A 263 -25.13 30.36 -11.19
CA ASN A 263 -26.47 30.68 -10.73
C ASN A 263 -26.41 31.87 -9.75
N GLN A 264 -26.91 33.02 -10.20
CA GLN A 264 -26.85 34.25 -9.42
C GLN A 264 -27.68 34.16 -8.14
N ASP A 265 -28.85 33.52 -8.17
CA ASP A 265 -29.73 33.41 -7.00
C ASP A 265 -29.05 32.64 -5.87
N LEU A 266 -28.46 31.47 -6.20
CA LEU A 266 -27.69 30.68 -5.24
C LEU A 266 -26.42 31.39 -4.76
N LEU A 267 -25.80 32.22 -5.60
CA LEU A 267 -24.66 33.04 -5.19
C LEU A 267 -25.09 34.16 -4.22
N PHE A 268 -26.26 34.76 -4.43
CA PHE A 268 -26.85 35.73 -3.48
C PHE A 268 -27.21 35.04 -2.17
N GLU A 269 -27.80 33.85 -2.19
CA GLU A 269 -28.07 33.05 -0.99
C GLU A 269 -26.79 32.77 -0.19
N ALA A 270 -25.70 32.36 -0.85
CA ALA A 270 -24.41 32.16 -0.20
C ALA A 270 -23.87 33.43 0.47
N ARG A 271 -24.10 34.60 -0.14
CA ARG A 271 -23.73 35.89 0.47
C ARG A 271 -24.58 36.20 1.71
N GLU A 272 -25.90 35.97 1.63
CA GLU A 272 -26.81 36.18 2.76
C GLU A 272 -26.52 35.21 3.91
N GLU A 273 -26.14 33.96 3.62
CA GLU A 273 -25.67 32.99 4.61
C GLU A 273 -24.47 33.53 5.41
N LEU A 274 -23.44 34.03 4.70
CA LEU A 274 -22.26 34.63 5.34
C LEU A 274 -22.60 35.90 6.14
N PHE A 275 -23.53 36.71 5.64
CA PHE A 275 -23.97 37.91 6.34
C PHE A 275 -24.70 37.56 7.65
N ASN A 276 -25.62 36.60 7.60
CA ASN A 276 -26.34 36.11 8.77
C ASN A 276 -25.38 35.47 9.78
N GLU A 277 -24.44 34.64 9.34
CA GLU A 277 -23.44 34.03 10.22
C GLU A 277 -22.58 35.09 10.93
N LYS A 278 -22.17 36.14 10.21
CA LYS A 278 -21.42 37.26 10.81
C LYS A 278 -22.27 37.99 11.85
N ARG A 279 -23.52 38.31 11.52
CA ARG A 279 -24.44 38.98 12.44
C ARG A 279 -24.69 38.15 13.70
N ASP A 280 -24.92 36.85 13.55
CA ASP A 280 -25.19 35.96 14.67
C ASP A 280 -23.97 35.85 15.59
N LYS A 281 -22.75 35.80 15.04
CA LYS A 281 -21.50 35.86 15.83
C LYS A 281 -21.35 37.17 16.59
N GLU A 282 -21.62 38.31 15.95
CA GLU A 282 -21.57 39.62 16.60
C GLU A 282 -22.60 39.73 17.73
N THR A 283 -23.82 39.20 17.49
CA THR A 283 -24.90 39.18 18.49
C THR A 283 -24.54 38.28 19.68
N ALA A 284 -24.02 37.08 19.42
CA ALA A 284 -23.56 36.16 20.44
C ALA A 284 -22.40 36.74 21.28
N PHE A 285 -21.46 37.41 20.62
CA PHE A 285 -20.36 38.09 21.30
C PHE A 285 -20.86 39.22 22.20
N ALA A 286 -21.79 40.06 21.71
CA ALA A 286 -22.39 41.14 22.52
C ALA A 286 -23.13 40.59 23.76
N VAL A 287 -23.87 39.49 23.62
CA VAL A 287 -24.53 38.80 24.73
C VAL A 287 -23.50 38.27 25.74
N GLN A 288 -22.41 37.64 25.28
CA GLN A 288 -21.36 37.12 26.15
C GLN A 288 -20.64 38.22 26.94
N VAL A 289 -20.31 39.35 26.28
CA VAL A 289 -19.70 40.52 26.93
C VAL A 289 -20.64 41.08 27.98
N SER A 290 -21.93 41.28 27.65
CA SER A 290 -22.94 41.76 28.60
C SER A 290 -23.07 40.84 29.82
N HIS A 291 -23.14 39.52 29.61
CA HIS A 291 -23.15 38.55 30.72
C HIS A 291 -21.89 38.59 31.58
N SER A 292 -20.71 38.77 30.97
CA SER A 292 -19.44 38.87 31.71
C SER A 292 -19.35 40.15 32.54
N SER A 293 -19.85 41.27 32.01
CA SER A 293 -19.90 42.57 32.69
C SER A 293 -20.92 42.60 33.84
N LEU A 294 -22.06 41.95 33.67
CA LEU A 294 -23.03 41.77 34.76
C LEU A 294 -22.47 40.89 35.88
N ARG A 295 -21.74 39.82 35.54
CA ARG A 295 -21.08 38.95 36.53
C ARG A 295 -19.98 39.66 37.32
N SER A 296 -19.23 40.57 36.70
CA SER A 296 -18.20 41.35 37.40
C SER A 296 -18.79 42.41 38.33
N LEU A 297 -19.88 43.07 37.92
CA LEU A 297 -20.62 44.02 38.78
C LEU A 297 -21.21 43.34 40.02
N VAL A 298 -21.86 42.18 39.86
CA VAL A 298 -22.41 41.41 40.99
C VAL A 298 -21.31 40.93 41.95
N LYS A 299 -20.10 40.63 41.45
CA LYS A 299 -18.95 40.30 42.31
C LYS A 299 -18.42 41.51 43.07
N LEU A 300 -18.41 42.70 42.46
CA LEU A 300 -17.97 43.94 43.11
C LEU A 300 -18.93 44.35 44.24
N GLU A 301 -20.25 44.27 43.99
CA GLU A 301 -21.26 44.56 45.01
C GLU A 301 -21.18 43.60 46.19
N ARG A 302 -20.99 42.29 45.95
CA ARG A 302 -20.81 41.31 47.04
C ARG A 302 -19.54 41.49 47.85
N SER A 303 -18.51 42.15 47.30
CA SER A 303 -17.27 42.46 48.03
C SER A 303 -17.37 43.75 48.86
N SER A 304 -18.38 44.59 48.62
CA SER A 304 -18.48 45.93 49.22
C SER A 304 -19.45 46.02 50.40
N TYR A 305 -20.13 44.93 50.77
CA TYR A 305 -20.94 44.87 51.99
C TYR A 305 -20.22 44.02 53.05
N PRO A 306 -19.63 44.63 54.11
CA PRO A 306 -19.23 43.86 55.28
C PRO A 306 -20.50 43.31 55.94
N CYS A 307 -20.56 41.98 56.10
CA CYS A 307 -21.57 41.26 56.86
C CYS A 307 -21.77 41.91 58.23
N ALA A 308 -22.88 42.62 58.40
CA ALA A 308 -23.41 42.97 59.71
C ALA A 308 -24.92 42.76 59.69
N PHE A 309 -25.40 42.15 60.77
CA PHE A 309 -26.80 41.88 61.12
C PHE A 309 -27.45 40.63 60.52
N ALA A 310 -27.28 39.53 61.24
CA ALA A 310 -28.32 38.51 61.35
C ALA A 310 -29.32 38.93 62.45
N PRO A 311 -30.63 39.02 62.19
CA PRO A 311 -31.63 39.04 63.23
C PRO A 311 -32.18 37.63 63.47
N SER A 312 -32.11 37.20 64.73
CA SER A 312 -32.79 36.02 65.26
C SER A 312 -34.31 36.22 65.24
N PHE A 313 -35.04 35.35 64.54
CA PHE A 313 -36.49 35.20 64.70
C PHE A 313 -36.80 34.03 65.65
N PRO A 314 -37.67 34.21 66.66
CA PRO A 314 -38.17 33.11 67.48
C PRO A 314 -39.37 32.39 66.80
N PRO A 315 -39.64 31.12 67.17
CA PRO A 315 -40.67 30.31 66.53
C PRO A 315 -42.08 30.65 67.03
N PHE A 316 -43.01 30.89 66.11
CA PHE A 316 -44.43 30.97 66.40
C PHE A 316 -45.06 29.57 66.40
N VAL A 317 -45.67 29.23 67.53
CA VAL A 317 -46.50 28.05 67.75
C VAL A 317 -47.92 28.38 67.29
N TYR A 318 -48.50 27.56 66.39
CA TYR A 318 -49.92 27.60 66.06
C TYR A 318 -50.68 26.58 66.92
N PRO A 319 -51.81 26.93 67.55
CA PRO A 319 -52.77 25.94 68.00
C PRO A 319 -53.85 25.71 66.94
N PHE A 320 -54.19 24.43 66.80
CA PHE A 320 -55.41 23.88 66.23
C PHE A 320 -56.66 24.61 66.72
N LEU A 321 -57.67 24.74 65.86
CA LEU A 321 -59.07 24.52 66.24
C LEU A 321 -59.94 24.20 65.01
N SER A 322 -60.62 23.08 65.15
CA SER A 322 -61.65 22.50 64.28
C SER A 322 -62.96 23.30 64.35
N PHE A 323 -63.68 23.40 63.24
CA PHE A 323 -65.07 22.94 63.06
C PHE A 323 -65.47 23.01 61.59
#